data_AF-A0A1A8PM73-F1
#
_entry.id   AF-A0A1A8PM73-F1
#
_cell.length_a   1.000
_cell.length_b   1.000
_cell.length_c   1.000
_cell.angle_alpha   90.00
_cell.angle_beta   90.00
_cell.angle_gamma   90.00
#
_symmetry.space_group_name_H-M   'P 1'
#
loop_
_entity.id
_entity.type
_entity.pdbx_description
1 polymer ?
#
loop_
_entity_poly.entity_id
_entity_poly.type
_entity_poly.pdbx_seq_one_letter_code
_entity_poly.pdbx_strand_id
1 'polypeptide(L)'
;MVPSEFKTVIQRFYHLQSERLETYRLFEEGHKAYLRTAPHYDFEHYKQLVHEITQAFSGISKEVLEIKARLHQDFDRPDLSEHIEKLQSKEKQKLELTARLQLAKQQAQDHPEDEDCRDKIHEIKHHIIKNNEALSEIMQDFKYDSEECD
;
A
#
# COMPACT_ATOMS: atom_id res chain seq x y z
N MET A 1 26.15 9.22 19.88
CA MET A 1 24.68 9.46 19.97
C MET A 1 23.91 9.03 18.72
N VAL A 2 24.58 8.65 17.62
CA VAL A 2 23.97 8.21 16.34
C VAL A 2 23.15 6.88 16.39
N PRO A 3 23.51 5.85 17.20
CA PRO A 3 22.81 4.56 17.15
C PRO A 3 21.33 4.61 17.56
N SER A 4 20.96 5.54 18.45
CA SER A 4 19.56 5.67 18.91
C SER A 4 18.66 6.34 17.88
N GLU A 5 19.19 7.28 17.09
CA GLU A 5 18.39 7.96 16.06
C GLU A 5 18.15 7.06 14.85
N PHE A 6 19.16 6.30 14.42
CA PHE A 6 19.00 5.31 13.35
C PHE A 6 17.89 4.31 13.69
N LYS A 7 17.95 3.70 14.88
CA LYS A 7 16.92 2.77 15.35
C LYS A 7 15.52 3.40 15.40
N THR A 8 15.42 4.67 15.81
CA THR A 8 14.15 5.40 15.83
C THR A 8 13.57 5.58 14.43
N VAL A 9 14.41 5.87 13.44
CA VAL A 9 14.01 6.00 12.03
C VAL A 9 13.51 4.67 11.48
N ILE A 10 14.22 3.57 11.74
CA ILE A 10 13.79 2.22 11.34
C ILE A 10 12.46 1.84 12.01
N GLN A 11 12.29 2.11 13.30
CA GLN A 11 11.03 1.86 14.00
C GLN A 11 9.88 2.69 13.42
N ARG A 12 10.12 3.96 13.10
CA ARG A 12 9.11 4.81 12.47
C ARG A 12 8.71 4.28 11.09
N PHE A 13 9.66 3.80 10.31
CA PHE A 13 9.38 3.16 9.02
C PHE A 13 8.45 1.95 9.17
N TYR A 14 8.72 1.02 10.09
CA TYR A 14 7.82 -0.12 10.33
C TYR A 14 6.44 0.30 10.81
N HIS A 15 6.35 1.36 11.62
CA HIS A 15 5.07 1.92 12.04
C HIS A 15 4.28 2.45 10.85
N LEU A 16 4.92 3.21 9.95
CA LEU A 16 4.31 3.71 8.71
C LEU A 16 3.81 2.57 7.81
N GLN A 17 4.54 1.44 7.73
CA GLN A 17 4.06 0.26 7.00
C GLN A 17 2.83 -0.38 7.66
N SER A 18 2.76 -0.36 8.99
CA SER A 18 1.59 -0.85 9.72
C SER A 18 0.37 0.05 9.48
N GLU A 19 0.54 1.38 9.51
CA GLU A 19 -0.50 2.36 9.17
C GLU A 19 -0.97 2.19 7.71
N ARG A 20 -0.05 1.91 6.79
CA ARG A 20 -0.37 1.63 5.39
C ARG A 20 -1.26 0.40 5.24
N LEU A 21 -0.95 -0.67 5.97
CA LEU A 21 -1.76 -1.90 5.98
C LEU A 21 -3.18 -1.63 6.50
N GLU A 22 -3.30 -0.83 7.57
CA GLU A 22 -4.60 -0.40 8.10
C GLU A 22 -5.39 0.42 7.08
N THR A 23 -4.72 1.36 6.41
CA THR A 23 -5.32 2.19 5.37
C THR A 23 -5.88 1.34 4.22
N TYR A 24 -5.15 0.32 3.76
CA TYR A 24 -5.69 -0.64 2.78
C TYR A 24 -6.90 -1.42 3.29
N ARG A 25 -6.90 -1.82 4.57
CA ARG A 25 -8.04 -2.54 5.18
C ARG A 25 -9.29 -1.66 5.18
N LEU A 26 -9.17 -0.44 5.68
CA LEU A 26 -10.26 0.54 5.69
C LEU A 26 -10.78 0.82 4.28
N PHE A 27 -9.88 0.91 3.30
CA PHE A 27 -10.27 1.15 1.91
C PHE A 27 -11.08 -0.01 1.32
N GLU A 28 -10.67 -1.26 1.56
CA GLU A 28 -11.41 -2.44 1.11
C GLU A 28 -12.74 -2.61 1.84
N GLU A 29 -12.78 -2.36 3.15
CA GLU A 29 -14.01 -2.43 3.95
C GLU A 29 -15.02 -1.38 3.54
N GLY A 30 -14.58 -0.14 3.32
CA GLY A 30 -15.45 0.93 2.86
C GLY A 30 -15.96 0.71 1.43
N HIS A 31 -15.15 0.13 0.54
CA HIS A 31 -15.66 -0.27 -0.78
C HIS A 31 -16.69 -1.40 -0.70
N LYS A 32 -16.51 -2.39 0.20
CA LYS A 32 -17.54 -3.41 0.45
C LYS A 32 -18.82 -2.79 0.99
N ALA A 33 -18.73 -1.81 1.88
CA ALA A 33 -19.89 -1.08 2.38
C ALA A 33 -20.60 -0.32 1.26
N TYR A 34 -19.84 0.38 0.41
CA TYR A 34 -20.34 1.04 -0.79
C TYR A 34 -21.09 0.09 -1.73
N LEU A 35 -20.51 -1.08 -2.07
CA LEU A 35 -21.17 -2.04 -2.96
C LEU A 35 -22.51 -2.57 -2.41
N ARG A 36 -22.66 -2.66 -1.08
CA ARG A 36 -23.93 -3.09 -0.44
C ARG A 36 -25.06 -2.08 -0.60
N THR A 37 -24.78 -0.84 -1.03
CA THR A 37 -25.80 0.19 -1.27
C THR A 37 -26.44 0.09 -2.66
N ALA A 38 -26.04 -0.91 -3.47
CA ALA A 38 -26.65 -1.15 -4.78
C ALA A 38 -28.17 -1.40 -4.70
N PRO A 39 -28.93 -1.02 -5.75
CA PRO A 39 -28.47 -0.33 -6.96
C PRO A 39 -28.30 1.19 -6.76
N HIS A 40 -28.74 1.74 -5.62
CA HIS A 40 -28.68 3.17 -5.32
C HIS A 40 -27.40 3.52 -4.56
N TYR A 41 -26.28 3.39 -5.26
CA TYR A 41 -24.95 3.60 -4.71
C TYR A 41 -24.82 4.91 -3.93
N ASP A 42 -24.32 4.80 -2.70
CA ASP A 42 -23.99 5.95 -1.86
C ASP A 42 -22.61 6.53 -2.24
N PHE A 43 -22.59 7.18 -3.41
CA PHE A 43 -21.36 7.70 -4.01
C PHE A 43 -20.74 8.83 -3.19
N GLU A 44 -21.54 9.68 -2.54
CA GLU A 44 -21.02 10.82 -1.78
C GLU A 44 -20.20 10.36 -0.56
N HIS A 45 -20.72 9.40 0.22
CA HIS A 45 -19.96 8.85 1.34
C HIS A 45 -18.72 8.10 0.88
N TYR A 46 -18.82 7.32 -0.20
CA TYR A 46 -17.66 6.58 -0.71
C TYR A 46 -16.58 7.51 -1.28
N LYS A 47 -16.96 8.59 -1.98
CA LYS A 47 -16.03 9.61 -2.46
C LYS A 47 -15.31 10.31 -1.31
N GLN A 48 -16.01 10.63 -0.23
CA GLN A 48 -15.40 11.21 0.96
C GLN A 48 -14.37 10.25 1.58
N LEU A 49 -14.71 8.97 1.72
CA LEU A 49 -13.76 7.95 2.17
C LEU A 49 -12.53 7.86 1.25
N VAL A 50 -12.73 7.82 -0.07
CA VAL A 50 -11.60 7.78 -1.04
C VAL A 50 -10.68 8.97 -0.84
N HIS A 51 -11.23 10.15 -0.57
CA HIS A 51 -10.43 11.35 -0.29
C HIS A 51 -9.57 11.18 0.98
N GLU A 52 -10.16 10.73 2.08
CA GLU A 52 -9.46 10.49 3.35
C GLU A 52 -8.36 9.42 3.21
N ILE A 53 -8.68 8.31 2.54
CA ILE A 53 -7.72 7.25 2.23
C ILE A 53 -6.56 7.77 1.37
N THR A 54 -6.86 8.62 0.37
CA THR A 54 -5.83 9.23 -0.48
C THR A 54 -4.90 10.14 0.32
N GLN A 55 -5.46 10.93 1.25
CA GLN A 55 -4.67 11.76 2.16
C GLN A 55 -3.77 10.92 3.07
N ALA A 56 -4.30 9.83 3.65
CA ALA A 56 -3.54 8.92 4.49
C ALA A 56 -2.35 8.30 3.73
N PHE A 57 -2.58 7.73 2.53
CA PHE A 57 -1.49 7.20 1.70
C PHE A 57 -0.47 8.28 1.32
N SER A 58 -0.92 9.50 0.98
CA SER A 58 -0.02 10.60 0.66
C SER A 58 0.85 11.00 1.85
N GLY A 59 0.29 11.08 3.05
CA GLY A 59 1.02 11.36 4.29
C GLY A 59 2.09 10.30 4.55
N ILE A 60 1.71 9.03 4.53
CA ILE A 60 2.63 7.91 4.72
C ILE A 60 3.75 7.95 3.67
N SER A 61 3.43 8.11 2.39
CA SER A 61 4.45 8.13 1.33
C SER A 61 5.41 9.32 1.44
N LYS A 62 4.95 10.50 1.85
CA LYS A 62 5.83 11.64 2.10
C LYS A 62 6.84 11.34 3.19
N GLU A 63 6.38 10.83 4.33
CA GLU A 63 7.27 10.54 5.45
C GLU A 63 8.24 9.40 5.15
N VAL A 64 7.82 8.37 4.40
CA VAL A 64 8.73 7.31 3.94
C VAL A 64 9.81 7.86 3.00
N LEU A 65 9.50 8.84 2.14
CA LEU A 65 10.51 9.49 1.29
C LEU A 65 11.51 10.33 2.10
N GLU A 66 11.05 10.96 3.19
CA GLU A 66 11.94 11.65 4.13
C GLU A 66 12.86 10.65 4.84
N ILE A 67 12.34 9.52 5.30
CA ILE A 67 13.15 8.43 5.89
C ILE A 67 14.19 7.92 4.88
N LYS A 68 13.78 7.68 3.63
CA LYS A 68 14.69 7.27 2.56
C LYS A 68 15.85 8.26 2.40
N ALA A 69 15.55 9.57 2.33
CA ALA A 69 16.57 10.60 2.19
C ALA A 69 17.55 10.59 3.37
N ARG A 70 17.04 10.48 4.60
CA ARG A 70 17.86 10.40 5.82
C ARG A 70 18.76 9.17 5.84
N LEU A 71 18.24 7.99 5.45
CA LEU A 71 19.05 6.77 5.35
C LEU A 71 20.25 6.96 4.42
N HIS A 72 20.02 7.59 3.28
CA HIS A 72 21.09 7.86 2.32
C HIS A 72 22.05 8.98 2.77
N GLN A 73 21.56 10.05 3.40
CA GLN A 73 22.34 11.26 3.65
C GLN A 73 22.96 11.32 5.05
N ASP A 74 22.17 10.96 6.07
CA ASP A 74 22.54 11.15 7.48
C ASP A 74 23.21 9.89 8.07
N PHE A 75 22.82 8.71 7.59
CA PHE A 75 23.23 7.42 8.14
C PHE A 75 24.20 6.63 7.25
N ASP A 76 24.52 7.13 6.05
CA ASP A 76 25.37 6.44 5.06
C ASP A 76 24.90 5.00 4.74
N ARG A 77 23.57 4.83 4.65
CA ARG A 77 22.88 3.56 4.32
C ARG A 77 22.14 3.64 2.99
N PRO A 78 22.87 3.77 1.85
CA PRO A 78 22.24 3.83 0.53
C PRO A 78 21.52 2.53 0.14
N ASP A 79 21.98 1.39 0.68
CA ASP A 79 21.36 0.07 0.57
C ASP A 79 19.92 0.05 1.10
N LEU A 80 19.71 0.54 2.32
CA LEU A 80 18.37 0.65 2.92
C LEU A 80 17.49 1.65 2.17
N SER A 81 18.07 2.75 1.67
CA SER A 81 17.36 3.71 0.82
C SER A 81 16.90 3.08 -0.50
N GLU A 82 17.68 2.19 -1.10
CA GLU A 82 17.32 1.48 -2.34
C GLU A 82 16.14 0.53 -2.11
N HIS A 83 16.14 -0.20 -0.99
CA HIS A 83 15.00 -1.04 -0.59
C HIS A 83 13.72 -0.23 -0.43
N ILE A 84 13.78 0.95 0.20
CA ILE A 84 12.61 1.83 0.33
C ILE A 84 12.11 2.32 -1.04
N GLU A 85 13.01 2.63 -1.97
CA GLU A 85 12.61 3.01 -3.34
C GLU A 85 11.85 1.88 -4.05
N LYS A 86 12.39 0.66 -4.00
CA LYS A 86 11.74 -0.54 -4.55
C LYS A 86 10.38 -0.77 -3.88
N LEU A 87 10.30 -0.62 -2.57
CA LEU A 87 9.07 -0.76 -1.79
C LEU A 87 8.02 0.27 -2.22
N GLN A 88 8.37 1.56 -2.34
CA GLN A 88 7.43 2.61 -2.77
C GLN A 88 6.88 2.35 -4.17
N SER A 89 7.71 1.85 -5.09
CA SER A 89 7.26 1.46 -6.43
C SER A 89 6.22 0.33 -6.37
N LYS A 90 6.47 -0.70 -5.56
CA LYS A 90 5.54 -1.81 -5.37
C LYS A 90 4.27 -1.41 -4.61
N GLU A 91 4.36 -0.47 -3.69
CA GLU A 91 3.19 0.08 -3.00
C GLU A 91 2.30 0.91 -3.93
N LYS A 92 2.89 1.70 -4.82
CA LYS A 92 2.15 2.38 -5.89
C LYS A 92 1.43 1.38 -6.79
N GLN A 93 2.14 0.34 -7.24
CA GLN A 93 1.57 -0.73 -8.07
C GLN A 93 0.40 -1.42 -7.35
N LYS A 94 0.52 -1.70 -6.05
CA LYS A 94 -0.55 -2.30 -5.24
C LYS A 94 -1.79 -1.41 -5.21
N LEU A 95 -1.64 -0.11 -4.94
CA LEU A 95 -2.75 0.82 -4.87
C LEU A 95 -3.50 0.91 -6.21
N GLU A 96 -2.77 0.96 -7.33
CA GLU A 96 -3.36 0.94 -8.68
C GLU A 96 -4.15 -0.36 -8.94
N LEU A 97 -3.59 -1.52 -8.56
CA LEU A 97 -4.28 -2.81 -8.68
C LEU A 97 -5.52 -2.89 -7.78
N THR A 98 -5.46 -2.34 -6.56
CA THR A 98 -6.60 -2.28 -5.64
C THR A 98 -7.74 -1.44 -6.24
N ALA A 99 -7.44 -0.26 -6.79
CA ALA A 99 -8.46 0.56 -7.45
C ALA A 99 -9.07 -0.16 -8.67
N ARG A 100 -8.25 -0.81 -9.50
CA ARG A 100 -8.74 -1.63 -10.63
C ARG A 100 -9.63 -2.78 -10.17
N LEU A 101 -9.26 -3.45 -9.08
CA LEU A 101 -10.05 -4.54 -8.50
C LEU A 101 -11.41 -4.03 -8.01
N GLN A 102 -11.46 -2.85 -7.40
CA GLN A 102 -12.72 -2.25 -6.94
C GLN A 102 -13.65 -1.96 -8.11
N LEU A 103 -13.15 -1.33 -9.18
CA LEU A 103 -13.91 -1.09 -10.40
C LEU A 103 -14.43 -2.39 -11.04
N ALA A 104 -13.57 -3.41 -11.14
CA ALA A 104 -13.97 -4.71 -11.70
C ALA A 104 -15.04 -5.41 -10.84
N LYS A 105 -14.94 -5.34 -9.50
CA LYS A 105 -15.97 -5.86 -8.58
C LYS A 105 -17.30 -5.15 -8.76
N GLN A 106 -17.29 -3.83 -8.92
CA GLN A 106 -18.52 -3.07 -9.16
C GLN A 106 -19.14 -3.45 -10.52
N GLN A 107 -18.34 -3.52 -11.58
CA GLN A 107 -18.80 -3.95 -12.91
C GLN A 107 -19.44 -5.34 -12.90
N ALA A 108 -18.82 -6.31 -12.22
CA ALA A 108 -19.37 -7.66 -12.07
C ALA A 108 -20.69 -7.69 -11.29
N GLN A 109 -20.94 -6.71 -10.42
CA GLN A 109 -22.20 -6.58 -9.67
C GLN A 109 -23.28 -5.90 -10.50
N ASP A 110 -22.91 -4.87 -11.27
CA ASP A 110 -23.82 -4.11 -12.13
C ASP A 110 -24.21 -4.88 -13.41
N HIS A 111 -23.33 -5.77 -13.89
CA HIS A 111 -23.47 -6.56 -15.11
C HIS A 111 -23.15 -8.06 -14.85
N PRO A 112 -24.01 -8.80 -14.13
CA PRO A 112 -23.74 -10.19 -13.76
C PRO A 112 -23.69 -11.17 -14.94
N GLU A 113 -24.24 -10.78 -16.10
CA GLU A 113 -24.19 -11.51 -17.37
C GLU A 113 -22.83 -11.45 -18.09
N ASP A 114 -21.94 -10.54 -17.67
CA ASP A 114 -20.61 -10.40 -18.24
C ASP A 114 -19.65 -11.42 -17.59
N GLU A 115 -19.45 -12.56 -18.26
CA GLU A 115 -18.54 -13.62 -17.80
C GLU A 115 -17.08 -13.13 -17.75
N ASP A 116 -16.67 -12.19 -18.62
CA ASP A 116 -15.29 -11.66 -18.67
C ASP A 116 -14.94 -10.89 -17.39
N CYS A 117 -15.93 -10.32 -16.70
CA CYS A 117 -15.72 -9.60 -15.45
C CYS A 117 -15.13 -10.49 -14.34
N ARG A 118 -15.48 -11.78 -14.30
CA ARG A 118 -14.96 -12.70 -13.27
C ARG A 118 -13.49 -13.02 -13.51
N ASP A 119 -13.12 -13.33 -14.75
CA ASP A 119 -11.73 -13.63 -15.13
C ASP A 119 -10.82 -12.44 -14.85
N LYS A 120 -11.29 -11.23 -15.15
CA LYS A 120 -10.58 -9.97 -14.84
C LYS A 120 -10.34 -9.79 -13.34
N ILE A 121 -11.33 -10.08 -12.50
CA ILE A 121 -11.18 -10.04 -11.03
C ILE A 121 -10.12 -11.06 -10.57
N HIS A 122 -10.14 -12.28 -11.12
CA HIS A 122 -9.16 -13.32 -10.79
C HIS A 122 -7.73 -12.92 -11.19
N GLU A 123 -7.56 -12.37 -12.39
CA GLU A 123 -6.27 -11.89 -12.89
C GLU A 123 -5.71 -10.76 -12.01
N ILE A 124 -6.52 -9.75 -11.69
CA ILE A 124 -6.09 -8.63 -10.84
C ILE A 124 -5.72 -9.13 -9.44
N LYS A 125 -6.50 -10.04 -8.84
CA LYS A 125 -6.18 -10.64 -7.55
C LYS A 125 -4.84 -11.37 -7.58
N HIS A 126 -4.57 -12.14 -8.64
CA HIS A 126 -3.30 -12.82 -8.81
C HIS A 126 -2.13 -11.84 -8.93
N HIS A 127 -2.29 -10.72 -9.65
CA HIS A 127 -1.28 -9.66 -9.68
C HIS A 127 -1.06 -9.01 -8.31
N ILE A 128 -2.11 -8.81 -7.51
CA ILE A 128 -1.98 -8.29 -6.14
C ILE A 128 -1.20 -9.28 -5.26
N ILE A 129 -1.47 -10.59 -5.37
CA ILE A 129 -0.74 -11.63 -4.60
C ILE A 129 0.75 -11.57 -4.93
N LYS A 130 1.11 -11.62 -6.22
CA LYS A 130 2.52 -11.51 -6.64
C LYS A 130 3.19 -10.21 -6.19
N ASN A 131 2.45 -9.10 -6.22
CA ASN A 131 2.99 -7.83 -5.75
C ASN A 131 3.21 -7.83 -4.22
N ASN A 132 2.33 -8.46 -3.45
CA ASN A 132 2.49 -8.61 -2.00
C ASN A 132 3.66 -9.55 -1.64
N GLU A 133 3.90 -10.60 -2.44
CA GLU A 133 5.09 -11.46 -2.29
C GLU A 133 6.36 -10.63 -2.47
N ALA A 134 6.44 -9.85 -3.55
CA ALA A 134 7.58 -8.94 -3.78
C ALA A 134 7.74 -7.88 -2.68
N LEU A 135 6.64 -7.30 -2.17
CA LEU A 135 6.69 -6.39 -1.01
C LEU A 135 7.26 -7.08 0.24
N SER A 136 6.86 -8.33 0.48
CA SER A 136 7.31 -9.09 1.65
C SER A 136 8.80 -9.43 1.57
N GLU A 137 9.28 -9.79 0.38
CA GLU A 137 10.70 -10.01 0.09
C GLU A 137 11.53 -8.75 0.36
N ILE A 138 11.13 -7.60 -0.19
CA ILE A 138 11.82 -6.32 0.04
C ILE A 138 11.83 -5.95 1.53
N MET A 139 10.74 -6.18 2.25
CA MET A 139 10.67 -5.91 3.70
C MET A 139 11.56 -6.85 4.52
N GLN A 140 11.77 -8.08 4.07
CA GLN A 140 12.66 -9.04 4.69
C GLN A 140 14.13 -8.65 4.45
N ASP A 141 14.49 -8.29 3.22
CA ASP A 141 15.82 -7.81 2.88
C ASP A 141 16.17 -6.53 3.66
N PHE A 142 15.24 -5.56 3.67
CA PHE A 142 15.41 -4.33 4.46
C PHE A 142 15.65 -4.65 5.94
N LYS A 143 14.89 -5.60 6.50
CA LYS A 143 15.06 -6.00 7.90
C LYS A 143 16.46 -6.53 8.15
N TYR A 144 16.88 -7.51 7.34
CA TYR A 144 18.19 -8.14 7.48
C TYR A 144 19.31 -7.11 7.41
N ASP A 145 19.32 -6.27 6.38
CA ASP A 145 20.34 -5.23 6.20
C ASP A 145 20.30 -4.21 7.34
N SER A 146 19.12 -3.88 7.88
CA SER A 146 19.01 -2.93 9.00
C SER A 146 19.59 -3.48 10.30
N GLU A 147 19.66 -4.80 10.46
CA GLU A 147 20.16 -5.52 11.64
C GLU A 147 21.66 -5.89 11.52
N GLU A 148 22.26 -5.95 10.32
CA GLU A 148 23.69 -6.25 10.11
C GLU A 148 24.68 -5.20 10.66
N CYS A 149 24.20 -4.14 11.32
CA CYS A 149 25.01 -3.06 11.88
C CYS A 149 25.15 -3.09 13.42
N ASP A 150 24.67 -4.14 14.09
CA ASP A 150 24.93 -4.39 15.52
C ASP A 150 26.24 -5.17 15.76
#